data_AF-A0A345UNR6-F1
#
_entry.id   AF-A0A345UNR6-F1
#
_cell.length_a   1.000
_cell.length_b   1.000
_cell.length_c   1.000
_cell.angle_alpha   90.00
_cell.angle_beta   90.00
_cell.angle_gamma   90.00
#
_symmetry.space_group_name_H-M   'P 1'
#
loop_
_entity.id
_entity.type
_entity.pdbx_description
1 polymer ?
#
loop_
_entity_poly.entity_id
_entity_poly.type
_entity_poly.pdbx_seq_one_letter_code
_entity_poly.pdbx_strand_id
1 'polypeptide(L)'
;MIFTITFALLFLPQVHADQPPDPLPFSENLFAAHTTYFEIRDGEIVGADALLAALTQAHFVALGELHNRKHLGELATSLLRFLAPHGFAHFAVETGPYAAQKLQALIGEGRSDVLDFYAGYASRVFDLIPIPFFKGETDLDFLEAAHAFHFTLWGLDQEFYFSYKFLIDELLRLGGEEVSPGQQRMHRTLSRRLYWLDRRNQVADLFGGNFQRSCRLQDDDTFQAFLDSFAGFGHPDIQLIREALHKTLEIYCLNERGGDSDPVRVTYFKENFDRNFKAALAENPQPKVFLKMGSWHMGRHESPRGLQDIGHHVAQLAESRNQESVHIRYHNRFLEGGDVLERSGWEGLERLLSVGVRDQWALIDIRPIRALFEDGQLTGTASASELRTIRNWDFVIIAPEDHGVSPHW
;
A
#
# COMPACT_ATOMS: atom_id res chain seq x y z
N MET A 1 52.94 55.74 -49.64
CA MET A 1 53.17 54.49 -48.87
C MET A 1 51.81 53.93 -48.50
N ILE A 2 51.37 52.88 -49.19
CA ILE A 2 50.08 52.20 -48.94
C ILE A 2 50.40 50.97 -48.11
N PHE A 3 49.86 50.89 -46.89
CA PHE A 3 49.98 49.72 -46.01
C PHE A 3 48.85 48.75 -46.29
N THR A 4 49.20 47.56 -46.77
CA THR A 4 48.29 46.42 -46.96
C THR A 4 48.13 45.69 -45.63
N ILE A 5 46.91 45.64 -45.10
CA ILE A 5 46.57 44.87 -43.89
C ILE A 5 46.25 43.44 -44.31
N THR A 6 47.03 42.47 -43.82
CA THR A 6 46.81 41.04 -44.02
C THR A 6 45.86 40.52 -42.95
N PHE A 7 44.67 40.07 -43.35
CA PHE A 7 43.73 39.35 -42.47
C PHE A 7 44.20 37.90 -42.31
N ALA A 8 44.58 37.51 -41.09
CA ALA A 8 44.81 36.12 -40.74
C ALA A 8 43.45 35.43 -40.49
N LEU A 9 43.08 34.46 -41.33
CA LEU A 9 41.95 33.57 -41.05
C LEU A 9 42.33 32.66 -39.87
N LEU A 10 41.64 32.83 -38.75
CA LEU A 10 41.64 31.86 -37.65
C LEU A 10 40.76 30.66 -38.06
N PHE A 11 41.38 29.50 -38.21
CA PHE A 11 40.66 28.22 -38.33
C PHE A 11 40.06 27.87 -36.96
N LEU A 12 38.74 27.96 -36.83
CA LEU A 12 38.01 27.36 -35.71
C LEU A 12 38.03 25.83 -35.90
N PRO A 13 38.39 25.04 -34.86
CA PRO A 13 38.28 23.59 -34.95
C PRO A 13 36.82 23.20 -35.17
N GLN A 14 36.56 22.37 -36.18
CA GLN A 14 35.26 21.73 -36.33
C GLN A 14 35.05 20.80 -35.14
N VAL A 15 34.20 21.21 -34.21
CA VAL A 15 33.60 20.31 -33.23
C VAL A 15 32.82 19.29 -34.05
N HIS A 16 33.35 18.07 -34.17
CA HIS A 16 32.56 16.96 -34.63
C HIS A 16 31.46 16.78 -33.60
N ALA A 17 30.21 17.03 -33.98
CA ALA A 17 29.09 16.59 -33.17
C ALA A 17 29.23 15.07 -33.06
N ASP A 18 29.53 14.57 -31.86
CA ASP A 18 29.49 13.13 -31.60
C ASP A 18 28.14 12.62 -32.08
N GLN A 19 28.16 11.61 -32.95
CA GLN A 19 26.94 10.92 -33.34
C GLN A 19 26.24 10.48 -32.05
N PRO A 20 24.93 10.70 -31.90
CA PRO A 20 24.22 10.21 -30.73
C PRO A 20 24.47 8.70 -30.61
N PRO A 21 24.71 8.18 -29.39
CA PRO A 21 24.97 6.76 -29.20
C PRO A 21 23.82 5.94 -29.79
N ASP A 22 24.16 4.78 -30.36
CA ASP A 22 23.17 3.86 -30.90
C ASP A 22 22.14 3.51 -29.81
N PRO A 23 20.83 3.52 -30.12
CA PRO A 23 19.79 3.18 -29.16
C PRO A 23 20.00 1.78 -28.55
N LEU A 24 19.81 1.66 -27.23
CA LEU A 24 19.97 0.41 -26.50
C LEU A 24 18.76 -0.51 -26.68
N PRO A 25 18.95 -1.84 -26.80
CA PRO A 25 17.83 -2.76 -26.91
C PRO A 25 17.08 -2.93 -25.58
N PHE A 26 15.75 -2.80 -25.61
CA PHE A 26 14.87 -3.12 -24.50
C PHE A 26 14.88 -4.64 -24.24
N SER A 27 15.69 -5.06 -23.26
CA SER A 27 16.09 -6.46 -23.07
C SER A 27 16.30 -6.81 -21.60
N GLU A 28 16.45 -8.11 -21.29
CA GLU A 28 16.81 -8.60 -19.95
C GLU A 28 18.12 -7.99 -19.44
N ASN A 29 19.09 -7.82 -20.34
CA ASN A 29 20.39 -7.23 -20.01
C ASN A 29 20.27 -5.78 -19.54
N LEU A 30 19.25 -5.04 -20.01
CA LEU A 30 19.00 -3.68 -19.55
C LEU A 30 18.62 -3.68 -18.06
N PHE A 31 17.70 -4.57 -17.64
CA PHE A 31 17.34 -4.70 -16.24
C PHE A 31 18.51 -5.23 -15.40
N ALA A 32 19.23 -6.24 -15.90
CA ALA A 32 20.40 -6.79 -15.22
C ALA A 32 21.50 -5.74 -14.98
N ALA A 33 21.75 -4.85 -15.94
CA ALA A 33 22.75 -3.78 -15.82
C ALA A 33 22.40 -2.74 -14.73
N HIS A 34 21.12 -2.64 -14.35
CA HIS A 34 20.63 -1.76 -13.29
C HIS A 34 20.17 -2.52 -12.05
N THR A 35 20.56 -3.79 -11.92
CA THR A 35 20.26 -4.63 -10.76
C THR A 35 21.44 -4.72 -9.82
N THR A 36 21.19 -4.54 -8.53
CA THR A 36 22.12 -4.86 -7.44
C THR A 36 21.48 -5.89 -6.53
N TYR A 37 22.27 -6.87 -6.06
CA TYR A 37 21.81 -7.84 -5.08
C TYR A 37 22.13 -7.36 -3.67
N PHE A 38 21.21 -7.58 -2.74
CA PHE A 38 21.33 -7.15 -1.36
C PHE A 38 20.81 -8.23 -0.41
N GLU A 39 21.05 -8.04 0.88
CA GLU A 39 20.57 -8.92 1.92
C GLU A 39 19.90 -8.13 3.04
N ILE A 40 18.97 -8.79 3.74
CA ILE A 40 18.46 -8.32 5.02
C ILE A 40 19.14 -9.16 6.11
N ARG A 41 20.05 -8.55 6.87
CA ARG A 41 20.82 -9.19 7.94
C ARG A 41 20.44 -8.56 9.26
N ASP A 42 19.98 -9.38 10.21
CA ASP A 42 19.54 -8.92 11.53
C ASP A 42 18.51 -7.77 11.48
N GLY A 43 17.70 -7.70 10.42
CA GLY A 43 16.70 -6.65 10.17
C GLY A 43 17.26 -5.35 9.58
N GLU A 44 18.49 -5.36 9.09
CA GLU A 44 19.12 -4.24 8.36
C GLU A 44 19.31 -4.58 6.88
N ILE A 45 19.05 -3.60 6.01
CA ILE A 45 19.25 -3.73 4.56
C ILE A 45 20.72 -3.44 4.24
N VAL A 46 21.44 -4.40 3.65
CA VAL A 46 22.88 -4.30 3.34
C VAL A 46 23.12 -4.53 1.84
N GLY A 47 23.76 -3.58 1.16
CA GLY A 47 24.10 -3.67 -0.27
C GLY A 47 23.11 -2.98 -1.21
N ALA A 48 22.13 -2.25 -0.68
CA ALA A 48 21.10 -1.53 -1.45
C ALA A 48 21.35 0.00 -1.49
N ASP A 49 22.59 0.44 -1.68
CA ASP A 49 23.01 1.83 -1.42
C ASP A 49 22.19 2.88 -2.19
N ALA A 50 21.86 2.62 -3.45
CA ALA A 50 21.06 3.53 -4.28
C ALA A 50 19.64 3.73 -3.72
N LEU A 51 19.03 2.67 -3.17
CA LEU A 51 17.74 2.73 -2.49
C LEU A 51 17.87 3.51 -1.19
N LEU A 52 18.81 3.13 -0.32
CA LEU A 52 18.97 3.76 0.99
C LEU A 52 19.26 5.27 0.85
N ALA A 53 20.11 5.66 -0.10
CA ALA A 53 20.36 7.06 -0.41
C ALA A 53 19.08 7.82 -0.79
N ALA A 54 18.26 7.25 -1.68
CA ALA A 54 16.98 7.86 -2.07
C ALA A 54 16.02 7.99 -0.88
N LEU A 55 15.93 6.96 -0.04
CA LEU A 55 15.07 6.94 1.15
C LEU A 55 15.47 8.02 2.17
N THR A 56 16.76 8.33 2.34
CA THR A 56 17.18 9.40 3.26
C THR A 56 16.64 10.78 2.90
N GLN A 57 16.51 11.06 1.59
CA GLN A 57 16.03 12.36 1.06
C GLN A 57 14.50 12.40 0.92
N ALA A 58 13.85 11.25 0.93
CA ALA A 58 12.41 11.14 0.74
C ALA A 58 11.63 11.79 1.89
N HIS A 59 10.47 12.31 1.53
CA HIS A 59 9.40 12.69 2.46
C HIS A 59 8.25 11.68 2.41
N PHE A 60 8.03 11.07 1.25
CA PHE A 60 7.06 10.00 1.08
C PHE A 60 7.75 8.76 0.56
N VAL A 61 7.51 7.62 1.19
CA VAL A 61 7.99 6.31 0.71
C VAL A 61 6.77 5.45 0.47
N ALA A 62 6.52 5.05 -0.77
CA ALA A 62 5.38 4.24 -1.16
C ALA A 62 5.82 2.82 -1.54
N LEU A 63 5.54 1.85 -0.68
CA LEU A 63 5.79 0.43 -0.91
C LEU A 63 4.52 -0.23 -1.47
N GLY A 64 4.55 -0.52 -2.76
CA GLY A 64 3.55 -1.31 -3.46
C GLY A 64 3.79 -2.80 -3.30
N GLU A 65 2.86 -3.50 -2.66
CA GLU A 65 3.06 -4.87 -2.21
C GLU A 65 2.26 -5.95 -2.96
N LEU A 66 2.61 -7.21 -2.67
CA LEU A 66 1.84 -8.42 -2.95
C LEU A 66 1.37 -9.00 -1.60
N HIS A 67 0.07 -9.03 -1.37
CA HIS A 67 -0.49 -9.40 -0.07
C HIS A 67 -0.08 -10.80 0.41
N ASN A 68 0.09 -10.92 1.74
CA ASN A 68 0.32 -12.18 2.46
C ASN A 68 1.62 -12.88 2.04
N ARG A 69 2.75 -12.17 2.14
CA ARG A 69 4.09 -12.70 1.85
C ARG A 69 4.99 -12.55 3.06
N LYS A 70 5.78 -13.60 3.34
CA LYS A 70 6.71 -13.61 4.47
C LYS A 70 7.80 -12.56 4.29
N HIS A 71 8.50 -12.59 3.15
CA HIS A 71 9.61 -11.67 2.91
C HIS A 71 9.15 -10.21 2.81
N LEU A 72 7.93 -9.95 2.37
CA LEU A 72 7.36 -8.61 2.42
C LEU A 72 7.33 -8.04 3.84
N GLY A 73 6.93 -8.84 4.84
CA GLY A 73 6.90 -8.38 6.23
C GLY A 73 8.29 -8.12 6.79
N GLU A 74 9.27 -8.94 6.42
CA GLU A 74 10.69 -8.73 6.75
C GLU A 74 11.23 -7.42 6.13
N LEU A 75 10.90 -7.16 4.86
CA LEU A 75 11.25 -5.91 4.17
C LEU A 75 10.58 -4.70 4.83
N ALA A 76 9.28 -4.77 5.11
CA ALA A 76 8.55 -3.68 5.75
C ALA A 76 9.11 -3.34 7.15
N THR A 77 9.44 -4.37 7.94
CA THR A 77 10.11 -4.24 9.24
C THR A 77 11.45 -3.52 9.12
N SER A 78 12.27 -3.94 8.15
CA SER A 78 13.60 -3.37 7.91
C SER A 78 13.52 -1.91 7.42
N LEU A 79 12.53 -1.60 6.58
CA LEU A 79 12.26 -0.23 6.13
C LEU A 79 11.81 0.67 7.28
N LEU A 80 10.89 0.22 8.15
CA LEU A 80 10.48 0.99 9.33
C LEU A 80 11.68 1.34 10.21
N ARG A 81 12.54 0.36 10.49
CA ARG A 81 13.78 0.56 11.25
C ARG A 81 14.70 1.58 10.59
N PHE A 82 14.90 1.48 9.28
CA PHE A 82 15.75 2.41 8.54
C PHE A 82 15.17 3.83 8.51
N LEU A 83 13.86 3.97 8.29
CA LEU A 83 13.20 5.26 8.09
C LEU A 83 13.03 6.07 9.39
N ALA A 84 12.87 5.40 10.54
CA ALA A 84 12.70 6.07 11.84
C ALA A 84 13.79 7.12 12.17
N PRO A 85 15.11 6.81 12.12
CA PRO A 85 16.14 7.80 12.38
C PRO A 85 16.22 8.92 11.33
N HIS A 86 15.54 8.77 10.18
CA HIS A 86 15.45 9.77 9.11
C HIS A 86 14.20 10.67 9.21
N GLY A 87 13.52 10.66 10.37
CA GLY A 87 12.43 11.57 10.71
C GLY A 87 11.06 11.10 10.23
N PHE A 88 10.92 9.85 9.79
CA PHE A 88 9.62 9.26 9.53
C PHE A 88 8.94 8.92 10.85
N ALA A 89 7.69 9.36 11.00
CA ALA A 89 6.87 9.17 12.19
C ALA A 89 5.45 8.69 11.86
N HIS A 90 5.14 8.48 10.58
CA HIS A 90 3.80 8.12 10.13
C HIS A 90 3.85 6.92 9.20
N PHE A 91 3.00 5.93 9.45
CA PHE A 91 2.92 4.69 8.69
C PHE A 91 1.50 4.47 8.19
N ALA A 92 1.26 4.77 6.91
CA ALA A 92 -0.04 4.62 6.29
C ALA A 92 -0.21 3.24 5.65
N VAL A 93 -1.37 2.63 5.86
CA VAL A 93 -1.63 1.23 5.52
C VAL A 93 -3.02 1.04 4.89
N GLU A 94 -3.15 0.00 4.07
CA GLU A 94 -4.39 -0.37 3.38
C GLU A 94 -5.40 -1.06 4.31
N THR A 95 -5.89 -0.32 5.30
CA THR A 95 -6.99 -0.74 6.15
C THR A 95 -7.84 0.46 6.54
N GLY A 96 -9.02 0.19 7.10
CA GLY A 96 -9.94 1.20 7.61
C GLY A 96 -9.28 2.12 8.65
N PRO A 97 -9.73 3.39 8.72
CA PRO A 97 -9.14 4.38 9.61
C PRO A 97 -9.26 3.99 11.09
N TYR A 98 -10.39 3.37 11.49
CA TYR A 98 -10.56 2.90 12.85
C TYR A 98 -9.84 1.58 13.10
N ALA A 99 -9.84 0.66 12.12
CA ALA A 99 -9.04 -0.56 12.20
C ALA A 99 -7.54 -0.27 12.46
N ALA A 100 -6.96 0.74 11.82
CA ALA A 100 -5.58 1.14 12.05
C ALA A 100 -5.35 1.66 13.49
N GLN A 101 -6.25 2.50 14.00
CA GLN A 101 -6.19 2.97 15.40
C GLN A 101 -6.30 1.79 16.38
N LYS A 102 -7.19 0.84 16.08
CA LYS A 102 -7.37 -0.36 16.90
C LYS A 102 -6.11 -1.22 16.92
N LEU A 103 -5.49 -1.47 15.77
CA LEU A 103 -4.23 -2.21 15.68
C LEU A 103 -3.12 -1.51 16.47
N GLN A 104 -2.98 -0.19 16.32
CA GLN A 104 -1.96 0.58 17.06
C GLN A 104 -2.17 0.50 18.58
N ALA A 105 -3.42 0.59 19.04
CA ALA A 105 -3.73 0.47 20.46
C ALA A 105 -3.40 -0.95 20.97
N LEU A 106 -3.84 -1.99 20.26
CA LEU A 106 -3.62 -3.38 20.67
C LEU A 106 -2.13 -3.73 20.70
N ILE A 107 -1.37 -3.37 19.66
CA ILE A 107 0.06 -3.70 19.63
C ILE A 107 0.87 -2.93 20.68
N GLY A 108 0.39 -1.76 21.09
CA GLY A 108 0.96 -1.00 22.20
C GLY A 108 0.76 -1.66 23.57
N GLU A 109 -0.31 -2.45 23.74
CA GLU A 109 -0.50 -3.30 24.93
C GLU A 109 0.34 -4.58 24.82
N GLY A 110 0.41 -5.16 23.61
CA GLY A 110 1.34 -6.23 23.27
C GLY A 110 0.85 -7.12 22.14
N ARG A 111 1.74 -7.99 21.66
CA ARG A 111 1.44 -8.98 20.60
C ARG A 111 0.22 -9.82 20.97
N SER A 112 0.11 -10.25 22.23
CA SER A 112 -0.99 -11.07 22.74
C SER A 112 -2.36 -10.43 22.54
N ASP A 113 -2.49 -9.11 22.69
CA ASP A 113 -3.76 -8.40 22.57
C ASP A 113 -4.24 -8.35 21.11
N VAL A 114 -3.31 -8.30 20.15
CA VAL A 114 -3.64 -8.47 18.74
C VAL A 114 -4.13 -9.90 18.49
N LEU A 115 -3.46 -10.92 19.04
CA LEU A 115 -3.89 -12.32 18.89
C LEU A 115 -5.27 -12.56 19.49
N ASP A 116 -5.53 -12.08 20.71
CA ASP A 116 -6.81 -12.22 21.40
C ASP A 116 -7.93 -11.49 20.64
N PHE A 117 -7.64 -10.31 20.09
CA PHE A 117 -8.58 -9.61 19.22
C PHE A 117 -8.94 -10.43 17.98
N TYR A 118 -7.96 -11.01 17.28
CA TYR A 118 -8.25 -11.86 16.13
C TYR A 118 -9.00 -13.13 16.55
N ALA A 119 -8.61 -13.78 17.65
CA ALA A 119 -9.32 -14.96 18.15
C ALA A 119 -10.80 -14.68 18.48
N GLY A 120 -11.13 -13.45 18.90
CA GLY A 120 -12.49 -13.03 19.20
C GLY A 120 -13.40 -12.78 17.98
N TYR A 121 -12.82 -12.42 16.84
CA TYR A 121 -13.60 -12.01 15.64
C TYR A 121 -13.34 -12.85 14.38
N ALA A 122 -12.25 -13.62 14.35
CA ALA A 122 -11.89 -14.43 13.20
C ALA A 122 -12.52 -15.83 13.24
N SER A 123 -12.63 -16.47 12.08
CA SER A 123 -13.13 -17.83 11.96
C SER A 123 -12.44 -18.58 10.83
N ARG A 124 -11.67 -19.63 11.17
CA ARG A 124 -10.90 -20.40 10.17
C ARG A 124 -11.83 -21.19 9.26
N VAL A 125 -12.96 -21.64 9.81
CA VAL A 125 -13.97 -22.42 9.08
C VAL A 125 -14.61 -21.59 7.95
N PHE A 126 -14.72 -20.29 8.16
CA PHE A 126 -15.38 -19.38 7.22
C PHE A 126 -14.41 -18.34 6.63
N ASP A 127 -13.09 -18.48 6.83
CA ASP A 127 -12.06 -17.50 6.45
C ASP A 127 -12.45 -16.05 6.76
N LEU A 128 -13.03 -15.83 7.95
CA LEU A 128 -13.42 -14.48 8.42
C LEU A 128 -12.27 -13.89 9.22
N ILE A 129 -11.94 -12.63 8.94
CA ILE A 129 -10.94 -11.86 9.69
C ILE A 129 -11.48 -10.45 9.97
N PRO A 130 -11.20 -9.86 11.14
CA PRO A 130 -11.67 -8.52 11.46
C PRO A 130 -10.95 -7.46 10.62
N ILE A 131 -9.62 -7.58 10.49
CA ILE A 131 -8.77 -6.61 9.80
C ILE A 131 -7.90 -7.35 8.75
N PRO A 132 -8.00 -7.01 7.45
CA PRO A 132 -7.28 -7.68 6.38
C PRO A 132 -5.82 -7.20 6.32
N PHE A 133 -4.94 -7.99 5.71
CA PHE A 133 -3.51 -7.67 5.51
C PHE A 133 -2.65 -7.52 6.78
N PHE A 134 -3.20 -7.89 7.95
CA PHE A 134 -2.50 -7.98 9.23
C PHE A 134 -2.72 -9.34 9.91
N LYS A 135 -2.95 -10.38 9.11
CA LYS A 135 -3.38 -11.70 9.61
C LYS A 135 -2.22 -12.67 9.82
N GLY A 136 -1.02 -12.32 9.38
CA GLY A 136 0.15 -13.19 9.38
C GLY A 136 1.22 -12.81 10.41
N GLU A 137 2.05 -13.79 10.80
CA GLU A 137 3.12 -13.60 11.80
C GLU A 137 4.06 -12.44 11.46
N THR A 138 4.52 -12.34 10.21
CA THR A 138 5.39 -11.23 9.79
C THR A 138 4.68 -9.89 9.71
N ASP A 139 3.33 -9.88 9.73
CA ASP A 139 2.57 -8.64 9.84
C ASP A 139 2.62 -8.09 11.27
N LEU A 140 2.61 -8.98 12.27
CA LEU A 140 2.83 -8.58 13.66
C LEU A 140 4.23 -8.00 13.86
N ASP A 141 5.24 -8.58 13.21
CA ASP A 141 6.63 -8.11 13.35
C ASP A 141 6.80 -6.65 12.88
N PHE A 142 6.20 -6.27 11.74
CA PHE A 142 6.26 -4.87 11.31
C PHE A 142 5.34 -3.95 12.13
N LEU A 143 4.25 -4.45 12.71
CA LEU A 143 3.43 -3.69 13.66
C LEU A 143 4.20 -3.41 14.96
N GLU A 144 4.90 -4.40 15.49
CA GLU A 144 5.78 -4.26 16.66
C GLU A 144 6.89 -3.26 16.36
N ALA A 145 7.52 -3.34 15.18
CA ALA A 145 8.53 -2.38 14.75
C ALA A 145 7.95 -0.96 14.64
N ALA A 146 6.79 -0.79 14.01
CA ALA A 146 6.12 0.51 13.92
C ALA A 146 5.88 1.11 15.31
N HIS A 147 5.38 0.32 16.26
CA HIS A 147 5.20 0.75 17.65
C HIS A 147 6.52 1.09 18.35
N ALA A 148 7.52 0.21 18.26
CA ALA A 148 8.83 0.37 18.89
C ALA A 148 9.58 1.62 18.38
N PHE A 149 9.37 1.99 17.12
CA PHE A 149 9.94 3.19 16.49
C PHE A 149 8.99 4.39 16.50
N HIS A 150 7.92 4.35 17.30
CA HIS A 150 6.99 5.46 17.51
C HIS A 150 6.31 5.99 16.24
N PHE A 151 6.00 5.10 15.28
CA PHE A 151 5.16 5.45 14.15
C PHE A 151 3.69 5.55 14.55
N THR A 152 3.03 6.60 14.09
CA THR A 152 1.57 6.68 14.08
C THR A 152 1.02 5.98 12.84
N LEU A 153 0.17 4.98 13.03
CA LEU A 153 -0.53 4.26 11.97
C LEU A 153 -1.69 5.09 11.42
N TRP A 154 -1.76 5.17 10.09
CA TRP A 154 -2.87 5.78 9.36
C TRP A 154 -3.59 4.71 8.54
N GLY A 155 -4.87 4.48 8.82
CA GLY A 155 -5.72 3.67 7.94
C GLY A 155 -6.25 4.53 6.81
N LEU A 156 -5.97 4.13 5.57
CA LEU A 156 -6.40 4.88 4.38
C LEU A 156 -7.64 4.29 3.70
N ASP A 157 -7.93 3.00 3.90
CA ASP A 157 -8.97 2.27 3.17
C ASP A 157 -10.36 2.41 3.80
N GLN A 158 -11.38 1.83 3.16
CA GLN A 158 -12.61 1.50 3.88
C GLN A 158 -12.36 0.47 4.98
N GLU A 159 -13.26 0.43 5.96
CA GLU A 159 -13.28 -0.69 6.90
C GLU A 159 -13.56 -1.98 6.14
N PHE A 160 -12.96 -3.08 6.58
CA PHE A 160 -13.08 -4.31 5.83
C PHE A 160 -14.49 -4.88 5.89
N TYR A 161 -14.92 -5.60 4.86
CA TYR A 161 -16.26 -6.14 4.79
C TYR A 161 -16.68 -6.98 6.02
N PHE A 162 -15.77 -7.76 6.61
CA PHE A 162 -16.04 -8.57 7.82
C PHE A 162 -15.82 -7.82 9.15
N SER A 163 -15.51 -6.52 9.10
CA SER A 163 -15.29 -5.68 10.28
C SER A 163 -16.56 -5.35 11.07
N TYR A 164 -17.74 -5.44 10.45
CA TYR A 164 -18.96 -4.85 11.00
C TYR A 164 -19.28 -5.31 12.42
N LYS A 165 -19.05 -6.59 12.73
CA LYS A 165 -19.29 -7.13 14.07
C LYS A 165 -18.39 -6.46 15.11
N PHE A 166 -17.10 -6.29 14.83
CA PHE A 166 -16.20 -5.63 15.78
C PHE A 166 -16.54 -4.14 15.90
N LEU A 167 -16.90 -3.47 14.81
CA LEU A 167 -17.20 -2.04 14.82
C LEU A 167 -18.46 -1.72 15.64
N ILE A 168 -19.51 -2.54 15.56
CA ILE A 168 -20.71 -2.33 16.39
C ILE A 168 -20.47 -2.65 17.88
N ASP A 169 -19.57 -3.60 18.17
CA ASP A 169 -19.14 -3.88 19.55
C ASP A 169 -18.38 -2.68 20.11
N GLU A 170 -17.52 -2.08 19.29
CA GLU A 170 -16.70 -0.95 19.69
C GLU A 170 -17.52 0.31 19.93
N LEU A 171 -18.56 0.57 19.13
CA LEU A 171 -19.51 1.65 19.39
C LEU A 171 -20.15 1.53 20.78
N LEU A 172 -20.57 0.31 21.19
CA LEU A 172 -21.06 0.11 22.55
C LEU A 172 -19.97 0.32 23.60
N ARG A 173 -18.77 -0.21 23.35
CA ARG A 173 -17.66 -0.11 24.31
C ARG A 173 -17.29 1.35 24.57
N LEU A 174 -17.14 2.13 23.51
CA LEU A 174 -16.80 3.56 23.58
C LEU A 174 -17.94 4.40 24.15
N GLY A 175 -19.19 4.01 23.91
CA GLY A 175 -20.34 4.69 24.49
C GLY A 175 -20.46 4.52 26.02
N GLY A 176 -19.87 3.45 26.57
CA GLY A 176 -19.79 3.22 28.02
C GLY A 176 -21.15 3.33 28.72
N GLU A 177 -21.21 4.13 29.78
CA GLU A 177 -22.41 4.33 30.61
C GLU A 177 -23.52 5.13 29.91
N GLU A 178 -23.20 5.90 28.87
CA GLU A 178 -24.18 6.68 28.09
C GLU A 178 -25.03 5.79 27.18
N VAL A 179 -24.65 4.52 26.99
CA VAL A 179 -25.39 3.56 26.17
C VAL A 179 -26.73 3.20 26.81
N SER A 180 -27.81 3.54 26.12
CA SER A 180 -29.17 3.21 26.53
C SER A 180 -29.49 1.71 26.43
N PRO A 181 -30.48 1.22 27.21
CA PRO A 181 -31.00 -0.15 27.04
C PRO A 181 -31.55 -0.44 25.63
N GLY A 182 -32.00 0.60 24.91
CA GLY A 182 -32.43 0.49 23.52
C GLY A 182 -31.27 0.12 22.59
N GLN A 183 -30.14 0.83 22.72
CA GLN A 183 -28.92 0.56 21.96
C GLN A 183 -28.37 -0.85 22.24
N GLN A 184 -28.35 -1.28 23.50
CA GLN A 184 -27.95 -2.66 23.85
C GLN A 184 -28.87 -3.73 23.23
N ARG A 185 -30.17 -3.44 23.07
CA ARG A 185 -31.09 -4.36 22.39
C ARG A 185 -30.84 -4.39 20.88
N MET A 186 -30.67 -3.22 20.24
CA MET A 186 -30.35 -3.14 18.81
C MET A 186 -29.04 -3.87 18.50
N HIS A 187 -27.99 -3.63 19.29
CA HIS A 187 -26.71 -4.31 19.16
C HIS A 187 -26.83 -5.85 19.22
N ARG A 188 -27.55 -6.39 20.21
CA ARG A 188 -27.73 -7.86 20.32
C ARG A 188 -28.45 -8.44 19.10
N THR A 189 -29.44 -7.72 18.57
CA THR A 189 -30.14 -8.11 17.34
C THR A 189 -29.17 -8.09 16.15
N LEU A 190 -28.42 -7.00 15.97
CA LEU A 190 -27.47 -6.84 14.88
C LEU A 190 -26.32 -7.85 14.96
N SER A 191 -25.76 -8.10 16.14
CA SER A 191 -24.73 -9.10 16.37
C SER A 191 -25.15 -10.49 15.86
N ARG A 192 -26.38 -10.92 16.18
CA ARG A 192 -26.92 -12.20 15.69
C ARG A 192 -27.16 -12.17 14.19
N ARG A 193 -27.62 -11.04 13.64
CA ARG A 193 -27.88 -10.87 12.21
C ARG A 193 -26.59 -10.92 11.39
N LEU A 194 -25.56 -10.18 11.81
CA LEU A 194 -24.25 -10.15 11.17
C LEU A 194 -23.64 -11.54 11.10
N TYR A 195 -23.67 -12.31 12.20
CA TYR A 195 -23.21 -13.71 12.20
C TYR A 195 -23.85 -14.55 11.07
N TRP A 196 -25.15 -14.42 10.84
CA TRP A 196 -25.83 -15.15 9.77
C TRP A 196 -25.58 -14.56 8.39
N LEU A 197 -25.42 -13.24 8.27
CA LEU A 197 -25.08 -12.58 7.02
C LEU A 197 -23.68 -12.99 6.56
N ASP A 198 -22.69 -12.99 7.46
CA ASP A 198 -21.30 -13.39 7.16
C ASP A 198 -21.25 -14.83 6.66
N ARG A 199 -21.91 -15.76 7.36
CA ARG A 199 -21.96 -17.17 6.94
C ARG A 199 -22.66 -17.36 5.60
N ARG A 200 -23.76 -16.66 5.36
CA ARG A 200 -24.47 -16.74 4.07
C ARG A 200 -23.65 -16.14 2.94
N ASN A 201 -22.91 -15.06 3.20
CA ASN A 201 -21.98 -14.50 2.24
C ASN A 201 -20.92 -15.52 1.85
N GLN A 202 -20.21 -16.10 2.83
CA GLN A 202 -19.15 -17.08 2.55
C GLN A 202 -19.69 -18.31 1.82
N VAL A 203 -20.89 -18.79 2.17
CA VAL A 203 -21.53 -19.88 1.41
C VAL A 203 -21.85 -19.45 -0.02
N ALA A 204 -22.37 -18.24 -0.25
CA ALA A 204 -22.62 -17.77 -1.60
C ALA A 204 -21.33 -17.68 -2.43
N ASP A 205 -20.27 -17.10 -1.87
CA ASP A 205 -18.97 -16.95 -2.52
C ASP A 205 -18.36 -18.31 -2.91
N LEU A 206 -18.46 -19.32 -2.03
CA LEU A 206 -18.04 -20.69 -2.32
C LEU A 206 -18.76 -21.32 -3.53
N PHE A 207 -19.98 -20.89 -3.83
CA PHE A 207 -20.77 -21.35 -4.98
C PHE A 207 -20.81 -20.33 -6.12
N GLY A 208 -19.93 -19.32 -6.11
CA GLY A 208 -19.84 -18.29 -7.15
C GLY A 208 -21.03 -17.33 -7.20
N GLY A 209 -21.81 -17.25 -6.13
CA GLY A 209 -22.92 -16.31 -5.99
C GLY A 209 -22.48 -14.96 -5.42
N ASN A 210 -23.32 -13.94 -5.58
CA ASN A 210 -23.15 -12.63 -4.96
C ASN A 210 -24.28 -12.39 -3.95
N PHE A 211 -23.96 -12.40 -2.65
CA PHE A 211 -24.96 -12.28 -1.60
C PHE A 211 -25.42 -10.84 -1.35
N GLN A 212 -24.70 -9.83 -1.86
CA GLN A 212 -24.99 -8.41 -1.68
C GLN A 212 -25.18 -8.01 -0.19
N ARG A 213 -24.28 -8.42 0.69
CA ARG A 213 -24.41 -8.20 2.15
C ARG A 213 -24.36 -6.73 2.51
N SER A 214 -23.44 -5.97 1.92
CA SER A 214 -23.29 -4.54 2.22
C SER A 214 -24.52 -3.79 1.80
N CYS A 215 -25.08 -4.09 0.64
CA CYS A 215 -26.37 -3.51 0.25
C CYS A 215 -27.49 -3.85 1.23
N ARG A 216 -27.57 -5.11 1.69
CA ARG A 216 -28.60 -5.51 2.67
C ARG A 216 -28.45 -4.83 4.02
N LEU A 217 -27.23 -4.47 4.42
CA LEU A 217 -26.97 -3.71 5.66
C LEU A 217 -27.19 -2.22 5.46
N GLN A 218 -26.86 -1.70 4.28
CA GLN A 218 -27.18 -0.34 3.88
C GLN A 218 -28.70 -0.09 3.92
N ASP A 219 -29.49 -1.05 3.45
CA ASP A 219 -30.96 -0.99 3.43
C ASP A 219 -31.61 -1.50 4.75
N ASP A 220 -30.84 -1.82 5.80
CA ASP A 220 -31.36 -2.33 7.08
C ASP A 220 -31.70 -1.20 8.06
N ASP A 221 -32.99 -0.94 8.27
CA ASP A 221 -33.49 0.06 9.22
C ASP A 221 -32.93 -0.08 10.64
N THR A 222 -32.73 -1.31 11.13
CA THR A 222 -32.16 -1.54 12.47
C THR A 222 -30.68 -1.18 12.51
N PHE A 223 -29.94 -1.46 11.43
CA PHE A 223 -28.53 -1.10 11.34
C PHE A 223 -28.37 0.42 11.24
N GLN A 224 -29.14 1.08 10.38
CA GLN A 224 -29.11 2.55 10.25
C GLN A 224 -29.56 3.22 11.56
N ALA A 225 -30.66 2.79 12.17
CA ALA A 225 -31.12 3.32 13.46
C ALA A 225 -30.10 3.10 14.60
N PHE A 226 -29.36 1.98 14.56
CA PHE A 226 -28.27 1.76 15.50
C PHE A 226 -27.17 2.78 15.31
N LEU A 227 -26.66 3.00 14.08
CA LEU A 227 -25.64 4.01 13.82
C LEU A 227 -26.12 5.42 14.19
N ASP A 228 -27.34 5.78 13.82
CA ASP A 228 -27.91 7.10 14.12
C ASP A 228 -28.07 7.36 15.61
N SER A 229 -28.33 6.31 16.41
CA SER A 229 -28.43 6.44 17.87
C SER A 229 -27.12 6.89 18.54
N PHE A 230 -25.98 6.76 17.85
CA PHE A 230 -24.68 7.23 18.33
C PHE A 230 -24.31 8.63 17.81
N ALA A 231 -25.15 9.29 17.01
CA ALA A 231 -24.84 10.60 16.43
C ALA A 231 -24.58 11.70 17.48
N GLY A 232 -25.26 11.63 18.63
CA GLY A 232 -25.13 12.62 19.70
C GLY A 232 -23.93 12.41 20.63
N PHE A 233 -23.16 11.32 20.47
CA PHE A 233 -22.03 11.02 21.35
C PHE A 233 -20.84 11.94 21.06
N GLY A 234 -20.25 12.52 22.10
CA GLY A 234 -19.10 13.44 21.97
C GLY A 234 -17.75 12.77 21.70
N HIS A 235 -17.68 11.43 21.70
CA HIS A 235 -16.43 10.70 21.52
C HIS A 235 -15.98 10.72 20.05
N PRO A 236 -14.75 11.19 19.71
CA PRO A 236 -14.30 11.32 18.32
C PRO A 236 -14.28 9.97 17.58
N ASP A 237 -13.81 8.91 18.23
CA ASP A 237 -13.78 7.57 17.63
C ASP A 237 -15.17 7.01 17.29
N ILE A 238 -16.21 7.37 18.06
CA ILE A 238 -17.58 6.98 17.73
C ILE A 238 -17.99 7.62 16.40
N GLN A 239 -17.67 8.90 16.19
CA GLN A 239 -17.97 9.56 14.92
C GLN A 239 -17.14 8.98 13.77
N LEU A 240 -15.86 8.69 14.02
CA LEU A 240 -15.00 8.03 13.04
C LEU A 240 -15.56 6.68 12.59
N ILE A 241 -15.94 5.80 13.52
CA ILE A 241 -16.53 4.49 13.20
C ILE A 241 -17.82 4.65 12.40
N ARG A 242 -18.70 5.57 12.78
CA ARG A 242 -19.96 5.82 12.07
C ARG A 242 -19.71 6.27 10.64
N GLU A 243 -18.88 7.29 10.44
CA GLU A 243 -18.52 7.80 9.12
C GLU A 243 -17.87 6.71 8.24
N ALA A 244 -16.92 5.96 8.82
CA ALA A 244 -16.23 4.88 8.13
C ALA A 244 -17.19 3.74 7.74
N LEU A 245 -18.14 3.37 8.60
CA LEU A 245 -19.17 2.37 8.29
C LEU A 245 -20.08 2.82 7.13
N HIS A 246 -20.56 4.07 7.13
CA HIS A 246 -21.37 4.58 6.02
C HIS A 246 -20.60 4.54 4.70
N LYS A 247 -19.35 5.01 4.69
CA LYS A 247 -18.50 4.98 3.49
C LYS A 247 -18.19 3.55 3.03
N THR A 248 -17.95 2.66 3.97
CA THR A 248 -17.70 1.23 3.70
C THR A 248 -18.90 0.57 3.03
N LEU A 249 -20.12 0.85 3.51
CA LEU A 249 -21.35 0.34 2.90
C LEU A 249 -21.55 0.89 1.50
N GLU A 250 -21.31 2.19 1.28
CA GLU A 250 -21.38 2.83 -0.03
C GLU A 250 -20.46 2.13 -1.05
N ILE A 251 -19.18 1.97 -0.71
CA ILE A 251 -18.18 1.38 -1.60
C ILE A 251 -18.51 -0.09 -1.91
N TYR A 252 -18.73 -0.91 -0.88
CA TYR A 252 -18.98 -2.34 -1.10
C TYR A 252 -20.34 -2.59 -1.74
N CYS A 253 -21.39 -1.86 -1.39
CA CYS A 253 -22.68 -2.05 -2.04
C CYS A 253 -22.63 -1.66 -3.53
N LEU A 254 -21.90 -0.59 -3.88
CA LEU A 254 -21.69 -0.21 -5.27
C LEU A 254 -21.01 -1.35 -6.05
N ASN A 255 -19.94 -1.93 -5.48
CA ASN A 255 -19.26 -3.10 -6.06
C ASN A 255 -20.19 -4.33 -6.17
N GLU A 256 -20.95 -4.64 -5.12
CA GLU A 256 -21.91 -5.75 -5.08
C GLU A 256 -23.05 -5.59 -6.11
N ARG A 257 -23.36 -4.38 -6.56
CA ARG A 257 -24.32 -4.10 -7.63
C ARG A 257 -23.69 -4.12 -9.03
N GLY A 258 -22.38 -4.39 -9.13
CA GLY A 258 -21.63 -4.36 -10.38
C GLY A 258 -21.30 -2.94 -10.87
N GLY A 259 -21.42 -1.93 -10.00
CA GLY A 259 -21.00 -0.56 -10.30
C GLY A 259 -19.50 -0.36 -10.11
N ASP A 260 -18.96 0.69 -10.71
CA ASP A 260 -17.55 1.04 -10.59
C ASP A 260 -17.25 1.71 -9.24
N SER A 261 -16.77 0.92 -8.28
CA SER A 261 -16.49 1.36 -6.92
C SER A 261 -15.08 1.93 -6.72
N ASP A 262 -14.16 1.72 -7.66
CA ASP A 262 -12.77 2.12 -7.46
C ASP A 262 -12.61 3.63 -7.39
N PRO A 263 -13.26 4.47 -8.25
CA PRO A 263 -13.11 5.91 -8.12
C PRO A 263 -13.56 6.44 -6.76
N VAL A 264 -14.60 5.84 -6.15
CA VAL A 264 -15.08 6.18 -4.81
C VAL A 264 -14.06 5.77 -3.75
N ARG A 265 -13.54 4.54 -3.82
CA ARG A 265 -12.51 4.03 -2.91
C ARG A 265 -11.20 4.83 -2.98
N VAL A 266 -10.72 5.12 -4.19
CA VAL A 266 -9.51 5.93 -4.43
C VAL A 266 -9.67 7.35 -3.90
N THR A 267 -10.86 7.94 -4.06
CA THR A 267 -11.15 9.25 -3.46
C THR A 267 -11.07 9.17 -1.93
N TYR A 268 -11.63 8.11 -1.34
CA TYR A 268 -11.59 7.91 0.10
C TYR A 268 -10.16 7.71 0.65
N PHE A 269 -9.28 7.01 -0.08
CA PHE A 269 -7.85 6.93 0.26
C PHE A 269 -7.23 8.31 0.43
N LYS A 270 -7.45 9.18 -0.55
CA LYS A 270 -6.88 10.53 -0.58
C LYS A 270 -7.46 11.39 0.53
N GLU A 271 -8.76 11.33 0.77
CA GLU A 271 -9.42 12.05 1.86
C GLU A 271 -8.89 11.63 3.24
N ASN A 272 -8.70 10.33 3.47
CA ASN A 272 -8.12 9.82 4.72
C ASN A 272 -6.66 10.24 4.86
N PHE A 273 -5.87 10.17 3.78
CA PHE A 273 -4.49 10.62 3.77
C PHE A 273 -4.40 12.12 4.08
N ASP A 274 -5.17 12.96 3.39
CA ASP A 274 -5.15 14.42 3.54
C ASP A 274 -5.56 14.86 4.94
N ARG A 275 -6.54 14.18 5.55
CA ARG A 275 -6.97 14.43 6.92
C ARG A 275 -5.82 14.18 7.91
N ASN A 276 -5.15 13.04 7.79
CA ASN A 276 -4.03 12.68 8.65
C ASN A 276 -2.80 13.58 8.39
N PHE A 277 -2.48 13.84 7.13
CA PHE A 277 -1.36 14.69 6.74
C PHE A 277 -1.56 16.13 7.20
N LYS A 278 -2.80 16.67 7.13
CA LYS A 278 -3.13 17.99 7.68
C LYS A 278 -2.93 18.05 9.19
N ALA A 279 -3.30 17.00 9.92
CA ALA A 279 -3.05 16.92 11.36
C ALA A 279 -1.54 16.89 11.65
N ALA A 280 -0.79 16.06 10.93
CA ALA A 280 0.66 15.98 11.05
C ALA A 280 1.37 17.31 10.73
N LEU A 281 0.88 18.05 9.74
CA LEU A 281 1.40 19.38 9.38
C LEU A 281 1.29 20.41 10.52
N ALA A 282 0.32 20.25 11.42
CA ALA A 282 0.17 21.12 12.58
C ALA A 282 1.30 20.91 13.62
N GLU A 283 1.91 19.72 13.62
CA GLU A 283 2.98 19.34 14.55
C GLU A 283 4.37 19.47 13.91
N ASN A 284 4.50 19.09 12.64
CA ASN A 284 5.75 19.14 11.88
C ASN A 284 5.48 19.74 10.48
N PRO A 285 6.15 20.85 10.08
CA PRO A 285 5.93 21.45 8.75
C PRO A 285 6.39 20.59 7.58
N GLN A 286 7.18 19.55 7.83
CA GLN A 286 7.65 18.58 6.83
C GLN A 286 7.42 17.13 7.33
N PRO A 287 6.14 16.69 7.48
CA PRO A 287 5.87 15.33 7.89
C PRO A 287 6.42 14.35 6.87
N LYS A 288 7.04 13.27 7.35
CA LYS A 288 7.50 12.17 6.52
C LYS A 288 6.65 10.93 6.75
N VAL A 289 6.20 10.31 5.67
CA VAL A 289 5.20 9.23 5.70
C VAL A 289 5.70 8.03 4.92
N PHE A 290 5.67 6.87 5.56
CA PHE A 290 5.83 5.58 4.90
C PHE A 290 4.44 5.02 4.59
N LEU A 291 4.21 4.57 3.36
CA LEU A 291 2.96 3.98 2.90
C LEU A 291 3.20 2.54 2.47
N LYS A 292 2.39 1.59 2.94
CA LYS A 292 2.37 0.18 2.49
C LYS A 292 0.97 -0.20 2.08
N MET A 293 0.77 -0.42 0.78
CA MET A 293 -0.51 -0.84 0.19
C MET A 293 -0.25 -1.73 -1.02
N GLY A 294 -1.29 -2.41 -1.52
CA GLY A 294 -1.26 -3.18 -2.75
C GLY A 294 -0.62 -2.39 -3.90
N SER A 295 0.23 -3.06 -4.70
CA SER A 295 0.98 -2.41 -5.79
C SER A 295 0.10 -1.70 -6.83
N TRP A 296 -1.19 -1.98 -6.87
CA TRP A 296 -2.14 -1.27 -7.75
C TRP A 296 -2.32 0.20 -7.32
N HIS A 297 -2.13 0.51 -6.04
CA HIS A 297 -2.43 1.80 -5.44
C HIS A 297 -1.19 2.70 -5.26
N MET A 298 0.02 2.12 -5.24
CA MET A 298 1.26 2.83 -4.87
C MET A 298 2.09 3.35 -6.04
N GLY A 299 1.64 3.15 -7.30
CA GLY A 299 2.32 3.70 -8.47
C GLY A 299 2.17 5.23 -8.57
N ARG A 300 3.21 5.92 -9.05
CA ARG A 300 3.25 7.40 -9.08
C ARG A 300 2.46 8.08 -10.21
N HIS A 301 1.97 7.33 -11.20
CA HIS A 301 1.22 7.83 -12.35
C HIS A 301 -0.23 7.30 -12.35
N GLU A 302 -0.46 6.14 -12.96
CA GLU A 302 -1.78 5.54 -13.08
C GLU A 302 -1.74 4.09 -12.60
N SER A 303 -2.78 3.72 -11.86
CA SER A 303 -3.05 2.33 -11.46
C SER A 303 -3.30 1.44 -12.68
N PRO A 304 -3.30 0.11 -12.54
CA PRO A 304 -3.68 -0.80 -13.61
C PRO A 304 -5.06 -0.52 -14.22
N ARG A 305 -5.97 0.12 -13.48
CA ARG A 305 -7.31 0.52 -13.95
C ARG A 305 -7.36 1.91 -14.58
N GLY A 306 -6.21 2.58 -14.74
CA GLY A 306 -6.13 3.93 -15.32
C GLY A 306 -6.56 5.04 -14.37
N LEU A 307 -6.55 4.78 -13.05
CA LEU A 307 -6.88 5.78 -12.04
C LEU A 307 -5.62 6.43 -11.49
N GLN A 308 -5.67 7.75 -11.31
CA GLN A 308 -4.69 8.48 -10.51
C GLN A 308 -4.94 8.18 -9.04
N ASP A 309 -4.24 7.17 -8.52
CA ASP A 309 -4.49 6.61 -7.18
C ASP A 309 -3.74 7.38 -6.07
N ILE A 310 -3.75 6.87 -4.85
CA ILE A 310 -3.04 7.43 -3.70
C ILE A 310 -1.53 7.54 -3.93
N GLY A 311 -0.91 6.62 -4.68
CA GLY A 311 0.49 6.73 -5.09
C GLY A 311 0.77 7.96 -5.96
N HIS A 312 -0.13 8.25 -6.91
CA HIS A 312 -0.05 9.48 -7.70
C HIS A 312 -0.27 10.73 -6.83
N HIS A 313 -1.25 10.67 -5.94
CA HIS A 313 -1.57 11.78 -5.02
C HIS A 313 -0.37 12.19 -4.17
N VAL A 314 0.34 11.23 -3.56
CA VAL A 314 1.52 11.54 -2.74
C VAL A 314 2.70 12.03 -3.58
N ALA A 315 2.83 11.59 -4.83
CA ALA A 315 3.84 12.11 -5.75
C ALA A 315 3.58 13.58 -6.11
N GLN A 316 2.34 13.91 -6.50
CA GLN A 316 1.94 15.29 -6.78
C GLN A 316 2.07 16.20 -5.56
N LEU A 317 1.70 15.69 -4.38
CA LEU A 317 1.86 16.43 -3.14
C LEU A 317 3.33 16.74 -2.86
N ALA A 318 4.23 15.77 -3.03
CA ALA A 318 5.66 15.97 -2.88
C ALA A 318 6.17 17.06 -3.82
N GLU A 319 5.86 16.95 -5.12
CA GLU A 319 6.22 17.93 -6.14
C GLU A 319 5.72 19.34 -5.79
N SER A 320 4.44 19.47 -5.39
CA SER A 320 3.84 20.76 -5.02
C SER A 320 4.51 21.45 -3.83
N ARG A 321 5.28 20.69 -3.04
CA ARG A 321 5.97 21.15 -1.84
C ARG A 321 7.50 21.22 -2.03
N ASN A 322 8.02 20.99 -3.23
CA ASN A 322 9.45 20.80 -3.50
C ASN A 322 10.07 19.71 -2.60
N GLN A 323 9.34 18.61 -2.43
CA GLN A 323 9.72 17.44 -1.63
C GLN A 323 9.83 16.21 -2.55
N GLU A 324 10.45 15.16 -2.01
CA GLU A 324 10.74 13.92 -2.75
C GLU A 324 9.79 12.79 -2.35
N SER A 325 9.32 12.02 -3.33
CA SER A 325 8.65 10.73 -3.13
C SER A 325 9.43 9.59 -3.78
N VAL A 326 9.56 8.46 -3.06
CA VAL A 326 10.20 7.24 -3.55
C VAL A 326 9.17 6.13 -3.64
N HIS A 327 9.00 5.56 -4.83
CA HIS A 327 8.03 4.51 -5.11
C HIS A 327 8.73 3.17 -5.34
N ILE A 328 8.44 2.18 -4.50
CA ILE A 328 9.06 0.86 -4.51
C ILE A 328 7.99 -0.18 -4.84
N ARG A 329 8.25 -1.01 -5.86
CA ARG A 329 7.41 -2.17 -6.16
C ARG A 329 8.04 -3.43 -5.58
N TYR A 330 7.29 -4.17 -4.78
CA TYR A 330 7.67 -5.51 -4.35
C TYR A 330 7.16 -6.57 -5.33
N HIS A 331 8.02 -7.52 -5.64
CA HIS A 331 7.73 -8.74 -6.38
C HIS A 331 8.40 -9.94 -5.73
N ASN A 332 7.92 -11.13 -6.09
CA ASN A 332 8.58 -12.39 -5.83
C ASN A 332 8.56 -13.21 -7.12
N ARG A 333 9.72 -13.72 -7.56
CA ARG A 333 9.78 -14.62 -8.72
C ARG A 333 9.53 -16.07 -8.30
N PHE A 334 10.14 -16.48 -7.20
CA PHE A 334 10.01 -17.83 -6.68
C PHE A 334 9.03 -17.83 -5.51
N LEU A 335 8.06 -18.74 -5.55
CA LEU A 335 7.01 -18.86 -4.53
C LEU A 335 6.70 -20.33 -4.28
N GLU A 336 6.94 -20.79 -3.05
CA GLU A 336 6.64 -22.16 -2.62
C GLU A 336 7.23 -23.21 -3.58
N GLY A 337 8.53 -23.12 -3.89
CA GLY A 337 9.22 -24.02 -4.81
C GLY A 337 9.11 -23.66 -6.30
N GLY A 338 8.02 -23.01 -6.71
CA GLY A 338 7.72 -22.72 -8.12
C GLY A 338 8.23 -21.39 -8.63
N ASP A 339 8.35 -21.25 -9.96
CA ASP A 339 8.58 -19.97 -10.64
C ASP A 339 7.21 -19.36 -11.04
N VAL A 340 6.96 -18.10 -10.67
CA VAL A 340 5.69 -17.42 -10.99
C VAL A 340 5.52 -17.16 -12.47
N LEU A 341 6.62 -17.13 -13.25
CA LEU A 341 6.55 -16.96 -14.71
C LEU A 341 5.88 -18.13 -15.43
N GLU A 342 5.75 -19.28 -14.77
CA GLU A 342 5.00 -20.44 -15.27
C GLU A 342 3.50 -20.32 -15.01
N ARG A 343 3.05 -19.26 -14.32
CA ARG A 343 1.66 -19.04 -13.90
C ARG A 343 1.05 -17.86 -14.66
N SER A 344 -0.27 -17.92 -14.89
CA SER A 344 -1.02 -16.80 -15.45
C SER A 344 -1.01 -15.57 -14.54
N GLY A 345 -1.09 -14.38 -15.12
CA GLY A 345 -1.15 -13.09 -14.40
C GLY A 345 0.20 -12.39 -14.27
N TRP A 346 1.27 -12.98 -14.80
CA TRP A 346 2.64 -12.44 -14.80
C TRP A 346 3.13 -12.10 -16.21
N GLU A 347 2.25 -12.15 -17.19
CA GLU A 347 2.57 -11.93 -18.60
C GLU A 347 3.14 -10.51 -18.81
N GLY A 348 4.21 -10.46 -19.59
CA GLY A 348 4.88 -9.22 -19.92
C GLY A 348 5.81 -8.69 -18.82
N LEU A 349 6.06 -9.44 -17.74
CA LEU A 349 7.07 -9.10 -16.72
C LEU A 349 8.30 -10.01 -16.78
N GLU A 350 8.41 -10.88 -17.78
CA GLU A 350 9.43 -11.93 -17.88
C GLU A 350 10.84 -11.34 -17.80
N ARG A 351 11.11 -10.28 -18.56
CA ARG A 351 12.44 -9.66 -18.58
C ARG A 351 12.80 -8.92 -17.29
N LEU A 352 11.79 -8.37 -16.63
CA LEU A 352 11.99 -7.67 -15.36
C LEU A 352 12.22 -8.68 -14.24
N LEU A 353 11.52 -9.80 -14.25
CA LEU A 353 11.66 -10.84 -13.23
C LEU A 353 12.87 -11.75 -13.47
N SER A 354 13.47 -11.75 -14.68
CA SER A 354 14.60 -12.63 -15.00
C SER A 354 15.82 -12.45 -14.10
N VAL A 355 15.99 -11.27 -13.50
CA VAL A 355 17.07 -10.95 -12.55
C VAL A 355 16.81 -11.45 -11.13
N GLY A 356 15.60 -11.94 -10.83
CA GLY A 356 15.29 -12.56 -9.55
C GLY A 356 16.00 -13.90 -9.38
N VAL A 357 16.65 -14.10 -8.23
CA VAL A 357 17.33 -15.35 -7.82
C VAL A 357 16.70 -15.92 -6.55
N ARG A 358 17.00 -17.17 -6.20
CA ARG A 358 16.31 -17.88 -5.11
C ARG A 358 16.81 -17.53 -3.71
N ASP A 359 18.05 -17.10 -3.59
CA ASP A 359 18.79 -17.00 -2.33
C ASP A 359 19.19 -15.57 -1.96
N GLN A 360 18.89 -14.59 -2.79
CA GLN A 360 19.22 -13.18 -2.56
C GLN A 360 18.10 -12.25 -3.02
N TRP A 361 18.05 -11.07 -2.42
CA TRP A 361 17.18 -10.01 -2.87
C TRP A 361 17.78 -9.32 -4.08
N ALA A 362 16.96 -9.03 -5.09
CA ALA A 362 17.36 -8.20 -6.23
C ALA A 362 16.69 -6.83 -6.14
N LEU A 363 17.48 -5.77 -6.28
CA LEU A 363 17.02 -4.39 -6.39
C LEU A 363 17.31 -3.88 -7.81
N ILE A 364 16.27 -3.54 -8.55
CA ILE A 364 16.38 -2.88 -9.85
C ILE A 364 16.16 -1.38 -9.65
N ASP A 365 17.13 -0.54 -10.05
CA ASP A 365 16.93 0.90 -10.17
C ASP A 365 16.27 1.22 -11.51
N ILE A 366 15.00 1.61 -11.47
CA ILE A 366 14.20 1.85 -12.66
C ILE A 366 14.43 3.27 -13.21
N ARG A 367 14.96 4.19 -12.41
CA ARG A 367 15.08 5.61 -12.81
C ARG A 367 15.97 5.83 -14.03
N PRO A 368 17.16 5.19 -14.15
CA PRO A 368 17.96 5.28 -15.37
C PRO A 368 17.25 4.70 -16.59
N ILE A 369 16.55 3.57 -16.42
CA ILE A 369 15.76 2.93 -17.50
C ILE A 369 14.64 3.85 -17.97
N ARG A 370 13.96 4.53 -17.02
CA ARG A 370 12.91 5.50 -17.31
C ARG A 370 13.44 6.67 -18.12
N ALA A 371 14.59 7.24 -17.75
CA ALA A 371 15.22 8.33 -18.49
C ALA A 371 15.55 7.90 -19.94
N LEU A 372 16.16 6.72 -20.13
CA LEU A 372 16.43 6.18 -21.46
C LEU A 372 15.15 6.00 -22.30
N PHE A 373 14.06 5.56 -21.65
CA PHE A 373 12.76 5.40 -22.30
C PHE A 373 12.15 6.75 -22.71
N GLU A 374 12.17 7.74 -21.82
CA GLU A 374 11.63 9.09 -22.06
C GLU A 374 12.42 9.85 -23.14
N ASP A 375 13.75 9.64 -23.19
CA ASP A 375 14.64 10.23 -24.19
C ASP A 375 14.58 9.52 -25.56
N GLY A 376 13.77 8.45 -25.69
CA GLY A 376 13.66 7.67 -26.93
C GLY A 376 14.92 6.89 -27.30
N GLN A 377 15.77 6.59 -26.32
CA GLN A 377 17.05 5.89 -26.50
C GLN A 377 16.92 4.36 -26.44
N LEU A 378 15.71 3.83 -26.27
CA LEU A 378 15.44 2.39 -26.23
C LEU A 378 14.80 1.91 -27.55
N THR A 379 15.28 0.78 -28.07
CA THR A 379 14.69 0.07 -29.21
C THR A 379 13.94 -1.19 -28.79
N GLY A 380 13.00 -1.63 -29.61
CA GLY A 380 12.13 -2.77 -29.30
C GLY A 380 10.84 -2.34 -28.62
N THR A 381 10.02 -3.33 -28.23
CA THR A 381 8.70 -3.11 -27.65
C THR A 381 8.65 -3.66 -26.22
N ALA A 382 8.43 -2.76 -25.27
CA ALA A 382 8.05 -3.10 -23.90
C ALA A 382 6.57 -3.54 -23.84
N SER A 383 6.27 -4.49 -22.96
CA SER A 383 4.89 -4.88 -22.66
C SER A 383 4.15 -3.74 -21.93
N ALA A 384 2.82 -3.79 -21.87
CA ALA A 384 2.04 -2.84 -21.08
C ALA A 384 2.42 -2.90 -19.57
N SER A 385 2.75 -4.08 -19.05
CA SER A 385 3.15 -4.30 -17.66
C SER A 385 4.52 -3.68 -17.34
N GLU A 386 5.49 -3.83 -18.25
CA GLU A 386 6.82 -3.22 -18.15
C GLU A 386 6.75 -1.69 -18.28
N LEU A 387 6.02 -1.18 -19.28
CA LEU A 387 5.82 0.27 -19.45
C LEU A 387 5.20 0.90 -18.21
N ARG A 388 4.17 0.24 -17.66
CA ARG A 388 3.54 0.68 -16.41
C ARG A 388 4.54 0.65 -15.26
N THR A 389 5.43 -0.34 -15.21
CA THR A 389 6.44 -0.43 -14.16
C THR A 389 7.46 0.70 -14.27
N ILE A 390 7.98 0.92 -15.48
CA ILE A 390 8.97 1.96 -15.77
C ILE A 390 8.45 3.34 -15.39
N ARG A 391 7.18 3.64 -15.70
CA ARG A 391 6.57 4.93 -15.37
C ARG A 391 6.25 5.09 -13.88
N ASN A 392 5.80 4.03 -13.22
CA ASN A 392 5.24 4.16 -11.87
C ASN A 392 6.25 4.08 -10.72
N TRP A 393 7.39 3.41 -10.91
CA TRP A 393 8.25 3.00 -9.79
C TRP A 393 9.68 3.43 -9.97
N ASP A 394 10.31 3.84 -8.89
CA ASP A 394 11.72 4.22 -8.84
C ASP A 394 12.60 2.99 -8.63
N PHE A 395 12.10 2.06 -7.83
CA PHE A 395 12.76 0.80 -7.54
C PHE A 395 11.79 -0.36 -7.68
N VAL A 396 12.33 -1.49 -8.13
CA VAL A 396 11.67 -2.79 -8.04
C VAL A 396 12.53 -3.68 -7.16
N ILE A 397 11.92 -4.29 -6.15
CA ILE A 397 12.54 -5.30 -5.30
C ILE A 397 11.93 -6.65 -5.64
N ILE A 398 12.78 -7.61 -5.96
CA ILE A 398 12.39 -9.01 -6.11
C ILE A 398 12.96 -9.78 -4.92
N ALA A 399 12.07 -10.35 -4.12
CA ALA A 399 12.46 -11.17 -2.99
C ALA A 399 13.19 -12.45 -3.44
N PRO A 400 14.02 -13.04 -2.55
CA PRO A 400 14.43 -14.44 -2.68
C PRO A 400 13.19 -15.35 -2.67
N GLU A 401 13.40 -16.67 -2.65
CA GLU A 401 12.30 -17.63 -2.60
C GLU A 401 11.35 -17.33 -1.44
N ASP A 402 10.13 -16.93 -1.80
CA ASP A 402 9.14 -16.41 -0.86
C ASP A 402 8.10 -17.47 -0.53
N HIS A 403 7.37 -17.21 0.56
CA HIS A 403 6.38 -18.09 1.11
C HIS A 403 5.13 -17.31 1.53
N GLY A 404 4.00 -17.99 1.55
CA GLY A 404 2.80 -17.48 2.20
C GLY A 404 3.09 -17.19 3.67
N VAL A 405 2.60 -16.05 4.16
CA VAL A 405 2.71 -15.77 5.59
C VAL A 405 1.85 -16.77 6.38
N SER A 406 2.40 -17.30 7.48
CA SER A 406 1.64 -18.15 8.39
C SER A 406 0.64 -17.30 9.19
N PRO A 407 -0.64 -17.68 9.27
CA PRO A 407 -1.62 -16.93 10.06
C PRO A 407 -1.35 -17.07 11.56
N HIS A 408 -1.57 -16.00 12.31
CA HIS A 408 -1.35 -15.96 13.77
C HIS A 408 -2.59 -16.30 14.61
N TRP A 409 -3.73 -16.54 13.96
CA TRP A 409 -5.04 -16.76 14.58
C TRP A 409 -5.64 -18.09 14.16
#